data_AF-A0A9P5NG49-F1
#
_entry.id   AF-A0A9P5NG49-F1
#
_cell.length_a   1.000
_cell.length_b   1.000
_cell.length_c   1.000
_cell.angle_alpha   90.00
_cell.angle_beta   90.00
_cell.angle_gamma   90.00
#
_symmetry.space_group_name_H-M   'P 1'
#
loop_
_entity.id
_entity.type
_entity.pdbx_description
1 polymer ?
#
loop_
_entity_poly.entity_id
_entity_poly.type
_entity_poly.pdbx_seq_one_letter_code
_entity_poly.pdbx_strand_id
1 'polypeptide(L)'
;MPHNFIPNPPNCTRHPWRNIQSLSWRSVALASPHLWARLHVGFSDAYRSPKTPKQLENNMLESEEEVQNRLSKASQTLELRCHGVEDWLARSASCPLSLSIYYNRQPSRSNERTTEPSFEYWDLTHRLFTTIISSSERWRTIELKMPFGMLLKFDAMIQKSSIVLPALRSLKTQVTYIAEGLNNWSGTMTLFSASNLQQLSLAYRYPSSFLTATQLNSYAARGQHITHLNWHFPLPVIHAFNLLRSLGNLVYCQIRFDSAEPTTALRNSGNVFNTPAVLPHLLAFFIDDFCDDRHLVTDFYSSIEAPKLNGFNIGKMKAGKLIMKVCYRPPFLHFF
;
A
#
# COMPACT_ATOMS: atom_id res chain seq x y z
N MET A 1 -23.90 -47.51 -52.39
CA MET A 1 -22.76 -46.69 -51.91
C MET A 1 -23.28 -45.27 -51.67
N PRO A 2 -23.29 -44.76 -50.43
CA PRO A 2 -23.75 -43.41 -50.14
C PRO A 2 -22.57 -42.42 -50.14
N HIS A 3 -22.76 -41.28 -50.82
CA HIS A 3 -21.82 -40.16 -50.83
C HIS A 3 -21.98 -39.34 -49.55
N ASN A 4 -20.93 -39.29 -48.73
CA ASN A 4 -20.84 -38.41 -47.58
C ASN A 4 -20.64 -36.96 -48.04
N PHE A 5 -21.65 -36.13 -47.84
CA PHE A 5 -21.56 -34.67 -47.95
C PHE A 5 -20.81 -34.12 -46.74
N ILE A 6 -19.66 -33.51 -46.97
CA ILE A 6 -18.93 -32.74 -45.95
C ILE A 6 -19.46 -31.29 -46.02
N PRO A 7 -20.10 -30.76 -44.97
CA PRO A 7 -20.54 -29.36 -44.96
C PRO A 7 -19.33 -28.43 -44.88
N ASN A 8 -19.30 -27.41 -45.74
CA ASN A 8 -18.29 -26.36 -45.73
C ASN A 8 -18.31 -25.60 -44.39
N PRO A 9 -17.13 -25.28 -43.82
CA PRO A 9 -17.06 -24.50 -42.60
C PRO A 9 -17.65 -23.09 -42.83
N PRO A 10 -18.35 -22.53 -41.84
CA PRO A 10 -18.94 -21.21 -41.95
C PRO A 10 -17.83 -20.17 -42.17
N ASN A 11 -18.05 -19.31 -43.16
CA ASN A 11 -17.17 -18.19 -43.51
C ASN A 11 -16.78 -17.41 -42.26
N CYS A 12 -15.51 -17.55 -41.84
CA CYS A 12 -14.88 -16.69 -40.85
C CYS A 12 -15.03 -15.24 -41.32
N THR A 13 -15.91 -14.52 -40.64
CA THR A 13 -16.07 -13.07 -40.77
C THR A 13 -14.71 -12.43 -40.60
N ARG A 14 -14.30 -11.68 -41.63
CA ARG A 14 -13.01 -11.00 -41.71
C ARG A 14 -12.77 -10.20 -40.43
N HIS A 15 -11.72 -10.56 -39.69
CA HIS A 15 -11.31 -9.84 -38.50
C HIS A 15 -11.13 -8.34 -38.81
N PRO A 16 -11.68 -7.43 -37.98
CA PRO A 16 -11.75 -5.99 -38.25
C PRO A 16 -10.39 -5.27 -38.31
N TRP A 17 -9.29 -5.96 -38.07
CA TRP A 17 -7.94 -5.37 -38.02
C TRP A 17 -7.33 -5.05 -39.40
N ARG A 18 -7.91 -5.50 -40.52
CA ARG A 18 -7.33 -5.28 -41.87
C ARG A 18 -7.58 -3.90 -42.48
N ASN A 19 -8.40 -3.05 -41.86
CA ASN A 19 -8.67 -1.68 -42.33
C ASN A 19 -7.95 -0.59 -41.49
N ILE A 20 -6.88 -0.93 -40.76
CA ILE A 20 -6.01 0.09 -40.14
C ILE A 20 -5.02 0.59 -41.20
N GLN A 21 -5.54 1.27 -42.22
CA GLN A 21 -4.74 2.12 -43.08
C GLN A 21 -4.38 3.39 -42.28
N SER A 22 -3.12 3.45 -41.83
CA SER A 22 -2.38 4.61 -41.30
C SER A 22 -3.03 5.48 -40.20
N LEU A 23 -3.73 4.90 -39.22
CA LEU A 23 -3.91 5.64 -37.97
C LEU A 23 -2.54 5.82 -37.32
N SER A 24 -2.16 7.07 -37.04
CA SER A 24 -0.94 7.33 -36.28
C SER A 24 -1.03 6.63 -34.92
N TRP A 25 0.07 6.05 -34.44
CA TRP A 25 0.11 5.41 -33.12
C TRP A 25 -0.40 6.34 -32.01
N ARG A 26 -0.26 7.67 -32.19
CA ARG A 26 -0.81 8.69 -31.29
C ARG A 26 -2.33 8.64 -31.23
N SER A 27 -3.01 8.58 -32.38
CA SER A 27 -4.47 8.48 -32.45
C SER A 27 -4.96 7.22 -31.73
N VAL A 28 -4.28 6.09 -31.93
CA VAL A 28 -4.61 4.83 -31.25
C VAL A 28 -4.41 4.95 -29.73
N ALA A 29 -3.29 5.53 -29.29
CA ALA A 29 -3.01 5.71 -27.87
C ALA A 29 -4.02 6.63 -27.19
N LEU A 30 -4.37 7.76 -27.83
CA LEU A 30 -5.36 8.72 -27.32
C LEU A 30 -6.77 8.14 -27.29
N ALA A 31 -7.10 7.20 -28.20
CA ALA A 31 -8.40 6.53 -28.25
C ALA A 31 -8.50 5.27 -27.38
N SER A 32 -7.47 4.91 -26.62
CA SER A 32 -7.41 3.68 -25.82
C SER A 32 -7.41 3.96 -24.31
N PRO A 33 -8.59 4.17 -23.67
CA PRO A 33 -8.70 4.52 -22.25
C PRO A 33 -7.93 3.60 -21.28
N HIS A 34 -7.82 2.31 -21.60
CA HIS A 34 -7.08 1.34 -20.78
C HIS A 34 -5.59 1.67 -20.64
N LEU A 35 -4.98 2.32 -21.63
CA LEU A 35 -3.58 2.76 -21.53
C LEU A 35 -3.41 3.88 -20.49
N TRP A 36 -4.47 4.64 -20.23
CA TRP A 36 -4.52 5.74 -19.27
C TRP A 36 -5.06 5.30 -17.89
N ALA A 37 -5.43 4.02 -17.72
CA ALA A 37 -6.01 3.53 -16.47
C ALA A 37 -4.97 3.30 -15.34
N ARG A 38 -3.67 3.46 -15.65
CA ARG A 38 -2.58 3.33 -14.68
C ARG A 38 -1.87 4.67 -14.56
N LEU A 39 -1.77 5.20 -13.34
CA LEU A 39 -1.18 6.51 -13.10
C LEU A 39 -0.22 6.47 -11.91
N HIS A 40 0.96 7.06 -12.09
CA HIS A 40 1.92 7.29 -11.03
C HIS A 40 2.08 8.80 -10.80
N VAL A 41 1.79 9.26 -9.59
CA VAL A 41 1.88 10.66 -9.18
C VAL A 41 3.01 10.81 -8.17
N GLY A 42 4.17 11.22 -8.66
CA GLY A 42 5.34 11.54 -7.85
C GLY A 42 5.44 13.04 -7.58
N PHE A 43 5.50 13.45 -6.31
CA PHE A 43 5.78 14.82 -5.91
C PHE A 43 6.55 14.89 -4.58
N SER A 44 7.11 16.04 -4.24
CA SER A 44 8.10 16.15 -3.17
C SER A 44 8.12 17.53 -2.55
N ASP A 45 8.31 17.59 -1.24
CA ASP A 45 8.62 18.82 -0.51
C ASP A 45 10.13 19.11 -0.48
N ALA A 46 10.97 18.26 -1.09
CA ALA A 46 12.42 18.44 -1.08
C ALA A 46 12.85 19.79 -1.68
N TYR A 47 12.06 20.38 -2.59
CA TYR A 47 12.31 21.74 -3.10
C TYR A 47 12.25 22.83 -2.02
N ARG A 48 11.66 22.53 -0.85
CA ARG A 48 11.63 23.40 0.31
C ARG A 48 12.84 23.23 1.22
N SER A 49 13.57 22.11 1.10
CA SER A 49 14.70 21.86 1.99
C SER A 49 15.81 22.84 1.59
N PRO A 50 16.19 23.76 2.49
CA PRO A 50 16.97 24.92 2.09
C PRO A 50 18.41 24.60 1.69
N LYS A 51 18.88 23.37 1.92
CA LYS A 51 20.30 23.06 1.84
C LYS A 51 20.55 21.71 1.20
N THR A 52 21.33 21.74 0.11
CA THR A 52 22.14 20.57 -0.23
C THR A 52 23.14 20.31 0.91
N PRO A 53 23.59 19.07 1.13
CA PRO A 53 24.55 18.76 2.19
C PRO A 53 25.78 19.70 2.20
N LYS A 54 26.25 20.12 1.02
CA LYS A 54 27.38 21.05 0.84
C LYS A 54 27.10 22.48 1.31
N GLN A 55 25.86 22.98 1.18
CA GLN A 55 25.50 24.32 1.66
C GLN A 55 25.39 24.36 3.19
N LEU A 56 25.09 23.22 3.81
CA LEU A 56 25.12 23.09 5.26
C LEU A 56 26.55 23.21 5.83
N GLU A 57 27.56 22.72 5.08
CA GLU A 57 28.97 22.78 5.47
C GLU A 57 29.54 24.20 5.42
N ASN A 58 29.08 25.04 4.49
CA ASN A 58 29.65 26.37 4.27
C ASN A 58 28.94 27.51 5.04
N ASN A 59 27.91 27.22 5.84
CA ASN A 59 27.13 28.22 6.60
C ASN A 59 26.63 29.44 5.78
N MET A 60 26.55 29.34 4.45
CA MET A 60 25.99 30.43 3.65
C MET A 60 24.49 30.52 3.91
N LEU A 61 24.06 31.66 4.45
CA LEU A 61 22.65 32.04 4.53
C LEU A 61 22.15 32.22 3.10
N GLU A 62 21.17 31.41 2.73
CA GLU A 62 20.47 31.53 1.45
C GLU A 62 19.70 32.85 1.42
N SER A 63 19.72 33.56 0.29
CA SER A 63 18.98 34.81 0.20
C SER A 63 17.47 34.55 0.21
N GLU A 64 16.67 35.48 0.75
CA GLU A 64 15.21 35.36 0.73
C GLU A 64 14.67 35.21 -0.70
N GLU A 65 15.32 35.85 -1.68
CA GLU A 65 14.99 35.76 -3.09
C GLU A 65 15.20 34.33 -3.65
N GLU A 66 16.31 33.67 -3.28
CA GLU A 66 16.58 32.28 -3.68
C GLU A 66 15.54 31.32 -3.09
N VAL A 67 15.20 31.49 -1.80
CA VAL A 67 14.15 30.71 -1.14
C VAL A 67 12.81 30.89 -1.86
N GLN A 68 12.41 32.14 -2.14
CA GLN A 68 11.15 32.45 -2.80
C GLN A 68 11.09 31.91 -4.24
N ASN A 69 12.19 32.02 -5.00
CA ASN A 69 12.29 31.48 -6.35
C ASN A 69 12.12 29.95 -6.37
N ARG A 70 12.74 29.23 -5.42
CA ARG A 70 12.54 27.78 -5.31
C ARG A 70 11.10 27.40 -4.95
N LEU A 71 10.49 28.11 -4.00
CA LEU A 71 9.10 27.89 -3.62
C LEU A 71 8.15 28.11 -4.81
N SER A 72 8.35 29.21 -5.55
CA SER A 72 7.58 29.51 -6.77
C SER A 72 7.70 28.40 -7.82
N LYS A 73 8.92 27.94 -8.12
CA LYS A 73 9.16 26.81 -9.04
C LYS A 73 8.50 25.51 -8.56
N ALA A 74 8.53 25.25 -7.26
CA ALA A 74 7.90 24.07 -6.67
C ALA A 74 6.37 24.11 -6.85
N SER A 75 5.75 25.26 -6.56
CA SER A 75 4.32 25.49 -6.77
C SER A 75 3.93 25.34 -8.23
N GLN A 76 4.66 25.99 -9.15
CA GLN A 76 4.42 25.88 -10.60
C GLN A 76 4.51 24.42 -11.08
N THR A 77 5.52 23.68 -10.60
CA THR A 77 5.66 22.26 -10.95
C THR A 77 4.50 21.42 -10.43
N LEU A 78 4.03 21.69 -9.20
CA LEU A 78 2.88 20.97 -8.63
C LEU A 78 1.57 21.32 -9.36
N GLU A 79 1.39 22.57 -9.77
CA GLU A 79 0.24 23.00 -10.58
C GLU A 79 0.20 22.29 -11.95
N LEU A 80 1.34 22.22 -12.65
CA LEU A 80 1.45 21.45 -13.89
C LEU A 80 1.10 19.96 -13.67
N ARG A 81 1.49 19.39 -12.52
CA ARG A 81 1.09 18.01 -12.16
C ARG A 81 -0.42 17.89 -11.94
N CYS A 82 -1.07 18.86 -11.29
CA CYS A 82 -2.53 18.86 -11.12
C CYS A 82 -3.22 18.78 -12.48
N HIS A 83 -2.83 19.62 -13.43
CA HIS A 83 -3.38 19.59 -14.79
C HIS A 83 -3.09 18.29 -15.53
N GLY A 84 -1.86 17.77 -15.44
CA GLY A 84 -1.51 16.49 -16.03
C GLY A 84 -2.34 15.33 -15.47
N VAL A 85 -2.64 15.34 -14.16
CA VAL A 85 -3.50 14.34 -13.51
C VAL A 85 -4.95 14.49 -13.93
N GLU A 86 -5.48 15.72 -14.00
CA GLU A 86 -6.84 16.00 -14.52
C GLU A 86 -7.01 15.42 -15.94
N ASP A 87 -6.09 15.73 -16.84
CA ASP A 87 -6.09 15.24 -18.22
C ASP A 87 -5.98 13.71 -18.30
N TRP A 88 -5.09 13.12 -17.49
CA TRP A 88 -4.88 11.68 -17.48
C TRP A 88 -6.13 10.93 -17.00
N LEU A 89 -6.76 11.43 -15.93
CA LEU A 89 -7.99 10.85 -15.40
C LEU A 89 -9.14 11.00 -16.38
N ALA A 90 -9.26 12.13 -17.08
CA ALA A 90 -10.26 12.33 -18.13
C ALA A 90 -10.11 11.31 -19.27
N ARG A 91 -8.87 11.07 -19.72
CA ARG A 91 -8.56 10.09 -20.79
C ARG A 91 -8.81 8.64 -20.39
N SER A 92 -8.71 8.31 -19.11
CA SER A 92 -9.03 6.98 -18.60
C SER A 92 -10.53 6.63 -18.68
N ALA A 93 -11.39 7.61 -18.95
CA ALA A 93 -12.84 7.46 -19.06
C ALA A 93 -13.43 6.71 -17.85
N SER A 94 -14.18 5.63 -18.09
CA SER A 94 -14.79 4.78 -17.05
C SER A 94 -13.91 3.60 -16.62
N CYS A 95 -12.65 3.52 -17.06
CA CYS A 95 -11.79 2.37 -16.76
C CYS A 95 -11.48 2.26 -15.26
N PRO A 96 -11.40 1.04 -14.70
CA PRO A 96 -10.89 0.83 -13.35
C PRO A 96 -9.44 1.30 -13.22
N LEU A 97 -9.16 2.09 -12.18
CA LEU A 97 -7.89 2.78 -12.00
C LEU A 97 -6.90 2.02 -11.13
N SER A 98 -5.63 2.04 -11.52
CA SER A 98 -4.50 1.66 -10.67
C SER A 98 -3.65 2.90 -10.43
N LEU A 99 -3.71 3.46 -9.22
CA LEU A 99 -3.00 4.69 -8.88
C LEU A 99 -1.87 4.39 -7.91
N SER A 100 -0.74 5.06 -8.11
CA SER A 100 0.37 5.09 -7.16
C SER A 100 0.73 6.53 -6.87
N ILE A 101 0.67 6.93 -5.59
CA ILE A 101 0.98 8.28 -5.13
C ILE A 101 2.25 8.18 -4.30
N TYR A 102 3.33 8.79 -4.80
CA TYR A 102 4.59 8.87 -4.08
C TYR A 102 4.87 10.32 -3.69
N TYR A 103 4.76 10.60 -2.41
CA TYR A 103 5.14 11.87 -1.83
C TYR A 103 6.41 11.71 -1.00
N ASN A 104 7.49 12.32 -1.50
CA ASN A 104 8.78 12.30 -0.83
C ASN A 104 8.96 13.56 0.01
N ARG A 105 9.01 13.42 1.34
CA ARG A 105 9.46 14.48 2.24
C ARG A 105 10.82 14.09 2.76
N GLN A 106 11.83 14.91 2.46
CA GLN A 106 13.14 14.73 3.07
C GLN A 106 12.98 14.94 4.58
N PRO A 107 13.40 13.99 5.42
CA PRO A 107 13.36 14.18 6.86
C PRO A 107 14.26 15.38 7.18
N SER A 108 13.66 16.49 7.63
CA SER A 108 14.42 17.62 8.15
C SER A 108 15.23 17.10 9.34
N ARG A 109 16.55 17.16 9.23
CA ARG A 109 17.46 16.75 10.31
C ARG A 109 17.47 17.73 11.48
N SER A 110 16.93 18.92 11.28
CA SER A 110 16.81 19.94 12.30
C SER A 110 15.58 19.66 13.17
N ASN A 111 15.75 19.71 14.50
CA ASN A 111 14.69 19.90 15.49
C ASN A 111 13.98 21.27 15.33
N GLU A 112 14.07 21.88 14.15
CA GLU A 112 13.28 23.03 13.78
C GLU A 112 11.84 22.56 13.90
N ARG A 113 11.18 23.04 14.96
CA ARG A 113 9.73 23.03 15.10
C ARG A 113 9.20 23.59 13.80
N THR A 114 8.89 22.71 12.86
CA THR A 114 8.56 23.08 11.50
C THR A 114 7.34 23.97 11.61
N THR A 115 7.53 25.26 11.34
CA THR A 115 6.45 26.15 10.97
C THR A 115 5.60 25.38 9.97
N GLU A 116 4.30 25.29 10.25
CA GLU A 116 3.36 24.61 9.36
C GLU A 116 3.60 25.06 7.92
N PRO A 117 3.43 24.15 6.93
CA PRO A 117 3.51 24.52 5.52
C PRO A 117 2.79 25.84 5.26
N SER A 118 3.38 26.72 4.45
CA SER A 118 2.65 27.89 3.95
C SER A 118 1.29 27.45 3.38
N PHE A 119 0.25 28.20 3.72
CA PHE A 119 -1.15 27.90 3.38
C PHE A 119 -1.33 27.60 1.88
N GLU A 120 -0.70 28.41 1.02
CA GLU A 120 -0.78 28.29 -0.45
C GLU A 120 -0.32 26.93 -1.01
N TYR A 121 0.73 26.33 -0.46
CA TYR A 121 1.20 25.03 -0.97
C TYR A 121 0.33 23.87 -0.51
N TRP A 122 -0.22 24.01 0.71
CA TRP A 122 -1.24 23.09 1.17
C TRP A 122 -2.44 23.10 0.22
N ASP A 123 -2.81 24.26 -0.33
CA ASP A 123 -3.90 24.38 -1.31
C ASP A 123 -3.62 23.59 -2.59
N LEU A 124 -2.40 23.63 -3.14
CA LEU A 124 -2.06 22.86 -4.34
C LEU A 124 -2.04 21.35 -4.08
N THR A 125 -1.51 20.92 -2.93
CA THR A 125 -1.53 19.50 -2.55
C THR A 125 -2.96 19.02 -2.31
N HIS A 126 -3.78 19.84 -1.66
CA HIS A 126 -5.20 19.60 -1.47
C HIS A 126 -5.94 19.53 -2.81
N ARG A 127 -5.65 20.43 -3.76
CA ARG A 127 -6.20 20.38 -5.12
C ARG A 127 -5.84 19.07 -5.81
N LEU A 128 -4.57 18.66 -5.80
CA LEU A 128 -4.12 17.39 -6.38
C LEU A 128 -4.88 16.20 -5.77
N PHE A 129 -4.98 16.14 -4.45
CA PHE A 129 -5.72 15.10 -3.76
C PHE A 129 -7.21 15.12 -4.10
N THR A 130 -7.83 16.30 -4.15
CA THR A 130 -9.23 16.47 -4.55
C THR A 130 -9.46 15.93 -5.95
N THR A 131 -8.59 16.28 -6.91
CA THR A 131 -8.65 15.78 -8.29
C THR A 131 -8.56 14.26 -8.31
N ILE A 132 -7.63 13.65 -7.58
CA ILE A 132 -7.48 12.19 -7.53
C ILE A 132 -8.73 11.56 -6.91
N ILE A 133 -9.16 12.04 -5.74
CA ILE A 133 -10.31 11.57 -4.97
C ILE A 133 -11.62 11.65 -5.78
N SER A 134 -11.75 12.61 -6.71
CA SER A 134 -12.93 12.71 -7.60
C SER A 134 -13.16 11.46 -8.45
N SER A 135 -12.14 10.62 -8.65
CA SER A 135 -12.20 9.37 -9.42
C SER A 135 -12.27 8.10 -8.56
N SER A 136 -12.52 8.24 -7.26
CA SER A 136 -12.43 7.18 -6.24
C SER A 136 -13.33 5.98 -6.44
N GLU A 137 -14.50 6.17 -7.07
CA GLU A 137 -15.43 5.10 -7.40
C GLU A 137 -14.81 4.02 -8.32
N ARG A 138 -13.80 4.41 -9.11
CA ARG A 138 -13.13 3.54 -10.09
C ARG A 138 -11.82 2.95 -9.57
N TRP A 139 -11.36 3.33 -8.38
CA TRP A 139 -10.08 2.86 -7.86
C TRP A 139 -10.09 1.36 -7.63
N ARG A 140 -9.31 0.62 -8.40
CA ARG A 140 -9.12 -0.83 -8.24
C ARG A 140 -7.90 -1.15 -7.39
N THR A 141 -6.81 -0.42 -7.63
CA THR A 141 -5.54 -0.57 -6.92
C THR A 141 -5.02 0.79 -6.52
N ILE A 142 -4.65 0.94 -5.24
CA ILE A 142 -4.04 2.15 -4.69
C ILE A 142 -2.73 1.80 -4.00
N GLU A 143 -1.65 2.48 -4.37
CA GLU A 143 -0.37 2.44 -3.69
C GLU A 143 -0.02 3.84 -3.17
N LEU A 144 0.19 3.97 -1.86
CA LEU A 144 0.48 5.24 -1.19
C LEU A 144 1.83 5.16 -0.53
N LYS A 145 2.78 5.99 -0.97
CA LYS A 145 4.09 6.12 -0.32
C LYS A 145 4.26 7.56 0.15
N MET A 146 4.07 7.83 1.44
CA MET A 146 4.07 9.20 1.98
C MET A 146 4.28 9.21 3.51
N PRO A 147 4.70 10.34 4.12
CA PRO A 147 4.69 10.49 5.57
C PRO A 147 3.30 10.29 6.15
N PHE A 148 3.25 9.83 7.39
CA PHE A 148 2.00 9.43 8.04
C PHE A 148 0.99 10.57 8.13
N GLY A 149 1.44 11.78 8.48
CA GLY A 149 0.58 12.96 8.51
C GLY A 149 -0.07 13.28 7.17
N MET A 150 0.61 13.02 6.04
CA MET A 150 0.04 13.22 4.71
C MET A 150 -1.00 12.14 4.38
N LEU A 151 -0.73 10.89 4.77
CA LEU A 151 -1.67 9.79 4.61
C LEU A 151 -2.97 10.07 5.40
N LEU A 152 -2.86 10.59 6.63
CA LEU A 152 -4.03 10.97 7.43
C LEU A 152 -4.83 12.11 6.79
N LYS A 153 -4.16 13.15 6.27
CA LYS A 153 -4.87 14.23 5.59
C LYS A 153 -5.58 13.73 4.32
N PHE A 154 -4.94 12.85 3.55
CA PHE A 154 -5.56 12.20 2.39
C PHE A 154 -6.79 11.37 2.78
N ASP A 155 -6.69 10.55 3.83
CA ASP A 155 -7.81 9.75 4.31
C ASP A 155 -8.95 10.60 4.89
N ALA A 156 -8.63 11.67 5.62
CA ALA A 156 -9.61 12.61 6.14
C ALA A 156 -10.40 13.30 5.02
N MET A 157 -9.78 13.58 3.87
CA MET A 157 -10.49 14.09 2.70
C MET A 157 -11.49 13.07 2.14
N ILE A 158 -11.11 11.79 2.07
CA ILE A 158 -12.02 10.70 1.65
C ILE A 158 -13.19 10.59 2.63
N GLN A 159 -12.90 10.61 3.94
CA GLN A 159 -13.90 10.53 5.00
C GLN A 159 -14.87 11.71 4.95
N LYS A 160 -14.36 12.94 4.83
CA LYS A 160 -15.16 14.16 4.76
C LYS A 160 -16.12 14.15 3.56
N SER A 161 -15.68 13.60 2.43
CA SER A 161 -16.51 13.46 1.23
C SER A 161 -17.48 12.29 1.29
N SER A 162 -17.52 11.51 2.39
CA SER A 162 -18.38 10.32 2.54
C SER A 162 -18.25 9.33 1.38
N ILE A 163 -17.04 9.22 0.82
CA ILE A 163 -16.77 8.44 -0.37
C ILE A 163 -16.78 6.96 -0.05
N VAL A 164 -17.54 6.20 -0.81
CA VAL A 164 -17.47 4.74 -0.83
C VAL A 164 -16.41 4.32 -1.86
N LEU A 165 -15.67 3.26 -1.55
CA LEU A 165 -14.61 2.73 -2.41
C LEU A 165 -15.00 1.36 -2.99
N PRO A 166 -16.06 1.29 -3.83
CA PRO A 166 -16.66 0.02 -4.23
C PRO A 166 -15.74 -0.82 -5.12
N ALA A 167 -14.87 -0.19 -5.92
CA ALA A 167 -13.98 -0.90 -6.82
C ALA A 167 -12.65 -1.34 -6.16
N LEU A 168 -12.33 -0.87 -4.94
CA LEU A 168 -11.01 -1.01 -4.36
C LEU A 168 -10.75 -2.44 -3.91
N ARG A 169 -9.78 -3.09 -4.57
CA ARG A 169 -9.39 -4.48 -4.31
C ARG A 169 -7.99 -4.62 -3.73
N SER A 170 -7.11 -3.67 -4.01
CA SER A 170 -5.72 -3.71 -3.55
C SER A 170 -5.30 -2.38 -2.98
N LEU A 171 -4.81 -2.40 -1.74
CA LEU A 171 -4.26 -1.24 -1.06
C LEU A 171 -2.87 -1.56 -0.54
N LYS A 172 -1.90 -0.76 -0.97
CA LYS A 172 -0.53 -0.79 -0.48
C LYS A 172 -0.20 0.56 0.12
N THR A 173 0.29 0.59 1.35
CA THR A 173 0.78 1.80 1.99
C THR A 173 2.23 1.60 2.41
N GLN A 174 3.06 2.61 2.16
CA GLN A 174 4.44 2.69 2.61
C GLN A 174 4.66 4.05 3.27
N VAL A 175 4.65 4.03 4.59
CA VAL A 175 4.74 5.22 5.39
C VAL A 175 6.18 5.44 5.84
N THR A 176 6.72 6.61 5.54
CA THR A 176 8.16 6.89 5.72
C THR A 176 8.51 7.56 7.05
N TYR A 177 7.59 8.30 7.65
CA TYR A 177 7.85 9.15 8.82
C TYR A 177 6.57 9.38 9.64
N ILE A 178 6.65 9.19 10.97
CA ILE A 178 5.67 9.69 11.95
C ILE A 178 6.29 10.91 12.62
N ALA A 179 5.58 12.04 12.54
CA ALA A 179 5.93 13.19 13.35
C ALA A 179 5.65 12.88 14.82
N GLU A 180 6.55 13.35 15.71
CA GLU A 180 6.34 13.32 17.15
C GLU A 180 4.96 13.94 17.48
N GLY A 181 4.11 13.20 18.18
CA GLY A 181 2.74 13.64 18.53
C GLY A 181 1.61 12.86 17.85
N LEU A 182 1.88 12.09 16.80
CA LEU A 182 0.87 11.22 16.18
C LEU A 182 0.70 9.87 16.89
N ASN A 183 1.42 9.65 17.99
CA ASN A 183 1.38 8.41 18.78
C ASN A 183 -0.01 8.12 19.38
N ASN A 184 -0.86 9.15 19.45
CA ASN A 184 -2.20 9.09 20.02
C ASN A 184 -3.31 9.00 18.97
N TRP A 185 -2.98 8.80 17.68
CA TRP A 185 -4.01 8.65 16.67
C TRP A 185 -4.79 7.34 16.89
N SER A 186 -6.06 7.45 17.26
CA SER A 186 -6.97 6.33 17.51
C SER A 186 -8.06 6.19 16.43
N GLY A 187 -7.93 6.91 15.30
CA GLY A 187 -8.92 6.92 14.23
C GLY A 187 -9.02 5.57 13.51
N THR A 188 -10.05 5.39 12.70
CA THR A 188 -10.06 4.33 11.69
C THR A 188 -9.79 4.97 10.34
N MET A 189 -9.02 4.32 9.46
CA MET A 189 -8.84 4.84 8.10
C MET A 189 -9.95 4.34 7.18
N THR A 190 -10.52 5.26 6.41
CA THR A 190 -11.58 4.97 5.44
C THR A 190 -11.07 4.06 4.32
N LEU A 191 -9.82 4.25 3.88
CA LEU A 191 -9.18 3.40 2.86
C LEU A 191 -9.17 1.90 3.23
N PHE A 192 -9.01 1.60 4.51
CA PHE A 192 -9.02 0.24 5.04
C PHE A 192 -10.41 -0.37 5.20
N SER A 193 -11.44 0.47 5.06
CA SER A 193 -12.84 0.11 5.23
C SER A 193 -13.51 -0.31 3.92
N ALA A 194 -12.79 -0.37 2.81
CA ALA A 194 -13.34 -0.76 1.51
C ALA A 194 -13.86 -2.21 1.52
N SER A 195 -15.13 -2.38 1.16
CA SER A 195 -15.85 -3.67 1.26
C SER A 195 -15.27 -4.77 0.36
N ASN A 196 -14.71 -4.40 -0.78
CA ASN A 196 -14.15 -5.34 -1.76
C ASN A 196 -12.63 -5.49 -1.65
N LEU A 197 -12.02 -5.05 -0.55
CA LEU A 197 -10.59 -5.12 -0.37
C LEU A 197 -10.13 -6.58 -0.25
N GLN A 198 -9.22 -6.98 -1.14
CA GLN A 198 -8.70 -8.35 -1.24
C GLN A 198 -7.21 -8.43 -0.89
N GLN A 199 -6.46 -7.37 -1.17
CA GLN A 199 -5.02 -7.30 -0.94
C GLN A 199 -4.69 -6.09 -0.07
N LEU A 200 -3.99 -6.34 1.03
CA LEU A 200 -3.54 -5.32 1.95
C LEU A 200 -2.04 -5.45 2.18
N SER A 201 -1.28 -4.41 1.87
CA SER A 201 0.15 -4.32 2.15
C SER A 201 0.45 -3.07 2.95
N LEU A 202 1.03 -3.24 4.13
CA LEU A 202 1.37 -2.14 5.03
C LEU A 202 2.88 -2.16 5.29
N ALA A 203 3.57 -1.10 4.86
CA ALA A 203 4.99 -0.79 5.05
C ALA A 203 5.16 0.51 5.90
N TYR A 204 6.01 0.52 6.92
CA TYR A 204 6.11 1.54 7.99
C TYR A 204 7.44 1.29 8.69
N ARG A 205 8.18 2.35 8.98
CA ARG A 205 9.59 2.26 9.38
C ARG A 205 9.82 2.26 10.88
N TYR A 206 8.84 2.65 11.70
CA TYR A 206 9.04 2.82 13.14
C TYR A 206 8.10 1.93 13.99
N PRO A 207 8.59 1.28 15.05
CA PRO A 207 7.72 0.52 15.95
C PRO A 207 7.20 1.48 17.04
N SER A 208 5.91 1.83 17.02
CA SER A 208 5.10 2.07 18.24
C SER A 208 3.73 2.68 17.90
N SER A 209 2.70 2.10 18.53
CA SER A 209 1.32 2.58 18.72
C SER A 209 0.39 2.85 17.52
N PHE A 210 0.86 2.88 16.26
CA PHE A 210 -0.05 3.25 15.15
C PHE A 210 -1.26 2.32 15.00
N LEU A 211 -1.07 1.01 15.18
CA LEU A 211 -2.16 0.03 15.06
C LEU A 211 -2.50 -0.52 16.44
N THR A 212 -3.52 0.06 17.07
CA THR A 212 -4.07 -0.49 18.30
C THR A 212 -4.72 -1.85 18.01
N ALA A 213 -4.78 -2.71 19.03
CA ALA A 213 -5.52 -3.97 18.95
C ALA A 213 -6.98 -3.76 18.47
N THR A 214 -7.59 -2.63 18.82
CA THR A 214 -8.95 -2.27 18.38
C THR A 214 -9.03 -2.03 16.87
N GLN A 215 -8.03 -1.39 16.27
CA GLN A 215 -7.99 -1.22 14.81
C GLN A 215 -7.79 -2.56 14.13
N LEU A 216 -6.85 -3.39 14.59
CA LEU A 216 -6.66 -4.78 14.14
C LEU A 216 -7.97 -5.58 14.12
N ASN A 217 -8.77 -5.49 15.20
CA ASN A 217 -10.07 -6.14 15.29
C ASN A 217 -11.10 -5.57 14.29
N SER A 218 -11.02 -4.30 13.93
CA SER A 218 -11.90 -3.72 12.91
C SER A 218 -11.59 -4.22 11.49
N TYR A 219 -10.33 -4.61 11.22
CA TYR A 219 -9.98 -5.33 9.99
C TYR A 219 -10.46 -6.77 10.06
N ALA A 220 -10.33 -7.42 11.22
CA ALA A 220 -10.80 -8.79 11.44
C ALA A 220 -12.27 -8.97 11.08
N ALA A 221 -13.14 -8.05 11.53
CA ALA A 221 -14.57 -8.08 11.20
C ALA A 221 -14.86 -7.98 9.68
N ARG A 222 -13.96 -7.36 8.92
CA ARG A 222 -14.08 -7.14 7.46
C ARG A 222 -13.17 -8.04 6.64
N GLY A 223 -12.38 -8.87 7.33
CA GLY A 223 -11.30 -9.67 6.79
C GLY A 223 -11.74 -10.82 5.91
N GLN A 224 -13.04 -11.07 5.81
CA GLN A 224 -13.61 -12.13 4.97
C GLN A 224 -13.21 -11.99 3.50
N HIS A 225 -12.94 -10.79 2.99
CA HIS A 225 -12.53 -10.63 1.59
C HIS A 225 -11.01 -10.61 1.39
N ILE A 226 -10.23 -10.47 2.47
CA ILE A 226 -8.78 -10.37 2.40
C ILE A 226 -8.19 -11.75 2.07
N THR A 227 -7.53 -11.83 0.93
CA THR A 227 -6.85 -13.02 0.43
C THR A 227 -5.33 -12.87 0.48
N HIS A 228 -4.81 -11.64 0.45
CA HIS A 228 -3.37 -11.38 0.49
C HIS A 228 -3.07 -10.33 1.55
N LEU A 229 -2.26 -10.71 2.54
CA LEU A 229 -1.81 -9.83 3.59
C LEU A 229 -0.28 -9.71 3.56
N ASN A 230 0.23 -8.49 3.48
CA ASN A 230 1.65 -8.16 3.62
C ASN A 230 1.81 -7.15 4.75
N TRP A 231 2.23 -7.62 5.91
CA TRP A 231 2.41 -6.81 7.10
C TRP A 231 3.90 -6.70 7.41
N HIS A 232 4.51 -5.58 7.01
CA HIS A 232 5.94 -5.38 7.18
C HIS A 232 6.32 -4.80 8.56
N PHE A 233 5.35 -4.59 9.46
CA PHE A 233 5.62 -4.07 10.82
C PHE A 233 5.84 -5.20 11.80
N PRO A 234 6.77 -5.03 12.73
CA PRO A 234 6.79 -5.85 13.93
C PRO A 234 5.40 -5.82 14.58
N LEU A 235 4.82 -7.00 14.75
CA LEU A 235 3.55 -7.22 15.41
C LEU A 235 3.77 -8.20 16.55
N PRO A 236 3.28 -7.91 17.77
CA PRO A 236 3.07 -8.90 18.82
C PRO A 236 2.55 -10.24 18.29
N VAL A 237 3.16 -11.34 18.71
CA VAL A 237 2.78 -12.70 18.25
C VAL A 237 1.28 -12.95 18.50
N ILE A 238 0.77 -12.49 19.64
CA ILE A 238 -0.65 -12.62 20.00
C ILE A 238 -1.56 -11.80 19.09
N HIS A 239 -1.16 -10.57 18.70
CA HIS A 239 -1.94 -9.78 17.75
C HIS A 239 -1.90 -10.37 16.35
N ALA A 240 -0.74 -10.91 15.93
CA ALA A 240 -0.62 -11.63 14.67
C ALA A 240 -1.55 -12.84 14.64
N PHE A 241 -1.60 -13.61 15.72
CA PHE A 241 -2.48 -14.79 15.82
C PHE A 241 -3.96 -14.40 15.72
N ASN A 242 -4.38 -13.39 16.49
CA ASN A 242 -5.76 -12.90 16.45
C ASN A 242 -6.14 -12.37 15.07
N LEU A 243 -5.22 -11.67 14.40
CA LEU A 243 -5.41 -11.23 13.02
C LEU A 243 -5.60 -12.44 12.10
N LEU A 244 -4.70 -13.42 12.11
CA LEU A 244 -4.82 -14.61 11.26
C LEU A 244 -6.13 -15.36 11.49
N ARG A 245 -6.53 -15.57 12.75
CA ARG A 245 -7.79 -16.25 13.10
C ARG A 245 -9.02 -15.58 12.49
N SER A 246 -8.97 -14.28 12.24
CA SER A 246 -10.07 -13.55 11.60
C SER A 246 -10.06 -13.56 10.07
N LEU A 247 -8.94 -13.96 9.45
CA LEU A 247 -8.73 -13.93 8.00
C LEU A 247 -8.88 -15.33 7.40
N GLY A 248 -10.06 -15.94 7.51
CA GLY A 248 -10.29 -17.32 7.04
C GLY A 248 -10.08 -17.55 5.53
N ASN A 249 -10.13 -16.50 4.71
CA ASN A 249 -9.94 -16.59 3.25
C ASN A 249 -8.53 -16.24 2.78
N LEU A 250 -7.55 -16.20 3.70
CA LEU A 250 -6.18 -15.87 3.39
C LEU A 250 -5.53 -16.94 2.49
N VAL A 251 -4.93 -16.50 1.39
CA VAL A 251 -4.20 -17.31 0.40
C VAL A 251 -2.70 -17.08 0.53
N TYR A 252 -2.31 -15.82 0.75
CA TYR A 252 -0.93 -15.41 0.97
C TYR A 252 -0.85 -14.55 2.23
N CYS A 253 0.14 -14.83 3.07
CA CYS A 253 0.41 -14.04 4.25
C CYS A 253 1.91 -13.82 4.44
N GLN A 254 2.29 -12.56 4.67
CA GLN A 254 3.60 -12.19 5.17
C GLN A 254 3.42 -11.32 6.41
N ILE A 255 4.05 -11.70 7.52
CA ILE A 255 4.02 -10.96 8.78
C ILE A 255 5.43 -10.86 9.37
N ARG A 256 5.62 -9.89 10.26
CA ARG A 256 6.86 -9.71 11.00
C ARG A 256 6.55 -9.70 12.49
N PHE A 257 7.28 -10.48 13.29
CA PHE A 257 7.10 -10.46 14.75
C PHE A 257 7.89 -9.33 15.41
N ASP A 258 7.40 -8.87 16.55
CA ASP A 258 8.10 -7.95 17.44
C ASP A 258 8.83 -8.71 18.55
N SER A 259 10.04 -8.26 18.88
CA SER A 259 10.86 -8.79 19.98
C SER A 259 10.49 -8.17 21.33
N ALA A 260 9.92 -6.96 21.32
CA ALA A 260 9.93 -6.06 22.47
C ALA A 260 8.76 -6.25 23.45
N GLU A 261 7.89 -7.23 23.23
CA GLU A 261 6.68 -7.33 24.03
C GLU A 261 6.98 -7.89 25.45
N PRO A 262 6.50 -7.25 26.53
CA PRO A 262 6.74 -7.72 27.89
C PRO A 262 6.08 -9.09 28.11
N THR A 263 6.88 -10.15 28.08
CA THR A 263 6.46 -11.55 28.24
C THR A 263 5.70 -11.82 29.54
N THR A 264 5.84 -10.98 30.56
CA THR A 264 5.24 -11.16 31.89
C THR A 264 3.73 -10.98 31.91
N ALA A 265 3.16 -10.05 31.12
CA ALA A 265 1.71 -9.86 31.05
C ALA A 265 1.01 -10.96 30.24
N LEU A 266 1.70 -11.52 29.24
CA LEU A 266 1.15 -12.47 28.28
C LEU A 266 1.07 -13.89 28.81
N ARG A 267 2.01 -14.32 29.66
CA ARG A 267 1.98 -15.67 30.27
C ARG A 267 0.72 -15.91 31.11
N ASN A 268 0.14 -14.86 31.67
CA ASN A 268 -1.11 -14.95 32.42
C ASN A 268 -2.35 -15.03 31.51
N SER A 269 -2.22 -14.77 30.20
CA SER A 269 -3.33 -14.83 29.24
C SER A 269 -3.61 -16.23 28.69
N GLY A 270 -3.15 -17.29 29.38
CA GLY A 270 -2.86 -18.68 28.97
C GLY A 270 -3.86 -19.49 28.12
N ASN A 271 -4.79 -18.86 27.42
CA ASN A 271 -5.79 -19.46 26.55
C ASN A 271 -5.82 -18.88 25.13
N VAL A 272 -4.96 -17.91 24.76
CA VAL A 272 -5.05 -17.27 23.43
C VAL A 272 -4.94 -18.28 22.28
N PHE A 273 -4.09 -19.29 22.45
CA PHE A 273 -3.80 -20.30 21.42
C PHE A 273 -4.69 -21.55 21.50
N ASN A 274 -5.64 -21.61 22.45
CA ASN A 274 -6.50 -22.79 22.64
C ASN A 274 -7.50 -22.98 21.49
N THR A 275 -7.79 -21.91 20.74
CA THR A 275 -8.65 -21.98 19.56
C THR A 275 -7.79 -21.83 18.31
N PRO A 276 -7.71 -22.86 17.45
CA PRO A 276 -6.84 -22.81 16.28
C PRO A 276 -7.27 -21.72 15.30
N ALA A 277 -6.30 -21.12 14.62
CA ALA A 277 -6.53 -20.27 13.46
C ALA A 277 -6.68 -21.16 12.21
N VAL A 278 -7.92 -21.34 11.76
CA VAL A 278 -8.25 -22.19 10.61
C VAL A 278 -8.11 -21.39 9.32
N LEU A 279 -7.11 -21.75 8.50
CA LEU A 279 -6.71 -21.06 7.27
C LEU A 279 -6.75 -22.03 6.08
N PRO A 280 -7.94 -22.47 5.64
CA PRO A 280 -8.12 -23.57 4.69
C PRO A 280 -7.63 -23.26 3.27
N HIS A 281 -7.41 -21.98 2.96
CA HIS A 281 -6.97 -21.49 1.65
C HIS A 281 -5.52 -21.03 1.62
N LEU A 282 -4.81 -21.03 2.75
CA LEU A 282 -3.46 -20.49 2.84
C LEU A 282 -2.49 -21.38 2.07
N LEU A 283 -1.89 -20.81 1.03
CA LEU A 283 -0.90 -21.46 0.19
C LEU A 283 0.50 -21.08 0.61
N ALA A 284 0.74 -19.79 0.90
CA ALA A 284 2.07 -19.29 1.22
C ALA A 284 2.06 -18.43 2.49
N PHE A 285 2.98 -18.75 3.40
CA PHE A 285 3.12 -18.07 4.68
C PHE A 285 4.59 -17.72 4.98
N PHE A 286 4.84 -16.43 5.15
CA PHE A 286 6.17 -15.87 5.39
C PHE A 286 6.19 -15.16 6.73
N ILE A 287 7.15 -15.50 7.58
CA ILE A 287 7.34 -14.86 8.87
C ILE A 287 8.78 -14.34 8.97
N ASP A 288 8.91 -13.03 9.19
CA ASP A 288 10.16 -12.45 9.68
C ASP A 288 10.14 -12.52 11.22
N ASP A 289 10.84 -13.50 11.77
CA ASP A 289 10.83 -13.80 13.20
C ASP A 289 11.93 -13.04 13.94
N PHE A 290 11.49 -12.10 14.78
CA PHE A 290 12.33 -11.36 15.73
C PHE A 290 11.98 -11.68 17.18
N CYS A 291 11.12 -12.67 17.45
CA CYS A 291 10.69 -12.98 18.80
C CYS A 291 11.69 -13.90 19.51
N ASP A 292 12.15 -13.50 20.69
CA ASP A 292 13.10 -14.32 21.48
C ASP A 292 12.40 -15.47 22.26
N ASP A 293 11.09 -15.35 22.55
CA ASP A 293 10.34 -16.39 23.27
C ASP A 293 9.94 -17.55 22.33
N ARG A 294 10.78 -18.58 22.33
CA ARG A 294 10.57 -19.78 21.51
C ARG A 294 9.32 -20.57 21.87
N HIS A 295 8.87 -20.52 23.13
CA HIS A 295 7.66 -21.26 23.54
C HIS A 295 6.44 -20.58 22.94
N LEU A 296 6.36 -19.26 23.06
CA LEU A 296 5.28 -18.46 22.47
C LEU A 296 5.17 -18.66 20.96
N VAL A 297 6.31 -18.63 20.25
CA VAL A 297 6.35 -18.87 18.81
C VAL A 297 5.97 -20.32 18.46
N THR A 298 6.34 -21.30 19.30
CA THR A 298 5.95 -22.71 19.10
C THR A 298 4.44 -22.88 19.24
N ASP A 299 3.84 -22.28 20.28
CA ASP A 299 2.40 -22.30 20.52
C ASP A 299 1.64 -21.58 19.40
N PHE A 300 2.17 -20.48 18.89
CA PHE A 300 1.63 -19.80 17.71
C PHE A 300 1.55 -20.73 16.49
N TYR A 301 2.63 -21.46 16.19
CA TYR A 301 2.67 -22.35 15.03
C TYR A 301 1.80 -23.59 15.20
N SER A 302 1.78 -24.19 16.39
CA SER A 302 0.97 -25.39 16.66
C SER A 302 -0.54 -25.09 16.60
N SER A 303 -0.92 -23.83 16.80
CA SER A 303 -2.32 -23.38 16.73
C SER A 303 -2.75 -22.88 15.36
N ILE A 304 -1.97 -23.05 14.28
CA ILE A 304 -2.39 -22.71 12.91
C ILE A 304 -2.75 -23.98 12.13
N GLU A 305 -3.99 -24.03 11.64
CA GLU A 305 -4.47 -25.12 10.79
C GLU A 305 -4.55 -24.65 9.33
N ALA A 306 -3.51 -24.95 8.55
CA ALA A 306 -3.40 -24.57 7.13
C ALA A 306 -3.15 -25.79 6.23
N PRO A 307 -4.17 -26.62 5.94
CA PRO A 307 -4.00 -27.91 5.25
C PRO A 307 -3.46 -27.81 3.82
N LYS A 308 -3.54 -26.63 3.18
CA LYS A 308 -3.06 -26.40 1.81
C LYS A 308 -1.72 -25.65 1.74
N LEU A 309 -1.07 -25.42 2.88
CA LEU A 309 0.17 -24.68 2.95
C LEU A 309 1.27 -25.39 2.16
N ASN A 310 1.76 -24.74 1.10
CA ASN A 310 2.80 -25.27 0.22
C ASN A 310 4.11 -24.46 0.27
N GLY A 311 4.04 -23.19 0.66
CA GLY A 311 5.18 -22.30 0.84
C GLY A 311 5.24 -21.85 2.29
N PHE A 312 6.31 -22.21 3.00
CA PHE A 312 6.56 -21.72 4.35
C PHE A 312 8.00 -21.23 4.46
N ASN A 313 8.17 -19.96 4.85
CA ASN A 313 9.48 -19.37 5.00
C ASN A 313 9.56 -18.63 6.34
N ILE A 314 10.56 -19.00 7.13
CA ILE A 314 10.92 -18.28 8.34
C ILE A 314 12.25 -17.56 8.06
N GLY A 315 12.17 -16.24 7.96
CA GLY A 315 13.33 -15.37 8.00
C GLY A 315 13.76 -15.17 9.45
N LYS A 316 14.96 -15.62 9.82
CA LYS A 316 15.56 -15.26 11.12
C LYS A 316 16.62 -14.20 10.90
N MET A 317 16.56 -13.08 11.60
CA MET A 317 17.70 -12.16 11.64
C MET A 317 18.71 -12.63 12.70
N LYS A 318 19.91 -13.01 12.26
CA LYS A 318 21.05 -13.30 13.15
C LYS A 318 22.13 -12.27 12.89
N ALA A 319 22.48 -11.49 13.91
CA ALA A 319 23.53 -10.45 13.84
C ALA A 319 23.36 -9.47 12.65
N GLY A 320 22.14 -8.95 12.44
CA GLY A 320 21.86 -8.01 11.36
C GLY A 320 21.77 -8.61 9.94
N LYS A 321 21.92 -9.93 9.78
CA LYS A 321 21.73 -10.64 8.51
C LYS A 321 20.48 -11.51 8.55
N LEU A 322 19.62 -11.38 7.54
CA LEU A 322 18.46 -12.26 7.34
C LEU A 322 18.96 -13.62 6.83
N ILE A 323 18.80 -14.65 7.64
CA ILE A 323 18.99 -16.04 7.25
C ILE A 323 17.60 -16.57 6.90
N MET A 324 17.30 -16.66 5.60
CA MET A 324 16.08 -17.31 5.14
C MET A 324 16.29 -18.82 5.16
N LYS A 325 15.54 -19.52 6.03
CA LYS A 325 15.43 -20.97 5.91
C LYS A 325 14.22 -21.25 5.03
N VAL A 326 14.49 -21.35 3.74
CA VAL A 326 13.46 -21.63 2.76
C VAL A 326 13.10 -23.11 2.85
N CYS A 327 11.96 -23.44 3.45
CA CYS A 327 11.38 -24.77 3.33
C CYS A 327 10.55 -24.78 2.03
N TYR A 328 11.22 -24.86 0.88
CA TYR A 328 10.53 -24.90 -0.41
C TYR A 328 10.74 -26.22 -1.15
N ARG A 329 9.64 -26.69 -1.74
CA ARG A 329 9.61 -27.08 -3.16
C ARG A 329 8.53 -26.27 -3.87
N PRO A 330 8.85 -25.39 -4.85
CA PRO A 330 7.87 -24.96 -5.82
C PRO A 330 8.42 -25.09 -7.25
N PRO A 331 7.60 -25.54 -8.20
CA PRO A 331 7.75 -25.13 -9.58
C PRO A 331 7.07 -23.77 -9.74
N PHE A 332 7.86 -22.74 -10.09
CA PHE A 332 7.45 -21.46 -10.68
C PHE A 332 6.50 -20.52 -9.90
N LEU A 333 7.08 -19.53 -9.21
CA LEU A 333 6.46 -18.21 -8.99
C LEU A 333 7.52 -17.12 -9.17
N HIS A 334 7.54 -16.51 -10.36
CA HIS A 334 8.14 -15.20 -10.57
C HIS A 334 7.09 -14.14 -10.25
N PHE A 335 7.39 -13.21 -9.33
CA PHE A 335 6.69 -11.93 -9.22
C PHE A 335 7.71 -10.80 -9.38
N PHE A 336 7.33 -9.81 -10.20
CA PHE A 336 8.06 -8.62 -10.60
C PHE A 336 8.09 -7.53 -9.52
#